data_AF-I6CDC0-F1
#
_entry.id   AF-I6CDC0-F1
#
_cell.length_a   1.000
_cell.length_b   1.000
_cell.length_c   1.000
_cell.angle_alpha   90.00
_cell.angle_beta   90.00
_cell.angle_gamma   90.00
#
_symmetry.space_group_name_H-M   'P 1'
#
loop_
_entity.id
_entity.type
_entity.pdbx_description
1 polymer ?
#
loop_
_entity_poly.entity_id
_entity_poly.type
_entity_poly.pdbx_seq_one_letter_code
_entity_poly.pdbx_strand_id
1 'polypeptide(L)'
;MIKKIGVLTSGGDAPGMNAAIRGVVRSALTEGLEVMGIYDGYLGLYEDRMVQLDRYSVSDMINRGGTFLGSARFPEFRDENIRAVAIENLKKRGIDALVVIGGDGSYMGAMRLTEMGFPCIGLPGTIDNDIKGTDYTIGFFTALSTVVEAIDRLRDTSSSHQRISVVEVMGRYCGDLTLAAAIAGGCEFVVVPEVEFSREDLVNEIKAGIAKGKNTRSWRLPNICVMLTNWRISSRKKPVVKPAQLCWATSSAVVLRCLTTVFWLPVWALTLSICCWQVTAVVV
;
A
#
# COMPACT_ATOMS: atom_id res chain seq x y z
N MET A 1 34.81 -1.18 10.70
CA MET A 1 33.92 -0.29 11.48
C MET A 1 33.10 0.48 10.46
N ILE A 2 31.77 0.47 10.58
CA ILE A 2 30.86 1.17 9.65
C ILE A 2 31.07 2.68 9.83
N LYS A 3 31.29 3.39 8.72
CA LYS A 3 31.44 4.86 8.68
C LYS A 3 30.41 5.53 7.77
N LYS A 4 29.95 4.82 6.74
CA LYS A 4 29.00 5.34 5.75
C LYS A 4 27.89 4.34 5.46
N ILE A 5 26.66 4.81 5.49
CA ILE A 5 25.48 4.00 5.18
C ILE A 5 24.73 4.53 3.96
N GLY A 6 24.13 3.62 3.20
CA GLY A 6 23.16 3.94 2.16
C GLY A 6 21.75 3.83 2.71
N VAL A 7 20.81 4.64 2.21
CA VAL A 7 19.38 4.49 2.47
C VAL A 7 18.61 4.54 1.17
N LEU A 8 17.69 3.59 0.98
CA LEU A 8 16.82 3.53 -0.19
C LEU A 8 15.39 3.16 0.19
N THR A 9 14.44 3.61 -0.64
CA THR A 9 13.06 3.14 -0.62
C THR A 9 12.77 2.32 -1.87
N SER A 10 12.11 1.18 -1.71
CA SER A 10 11.76 0.31 -2.83
C SER A 10 10.36 -0.30 -2.65
N GLY A 11 9.74 -0.69 -3.76
CA GLY A 11 8.39 -1.25 -3.78
C GLY A 11 7.31 -0.19 -4.00
N GLY A 12 6.09 -0.49 -3.55
CA GLY A 12 5.01 0.51 -3.50
C GLY A 12 5.32 1.54 -2.42
N ASP A 13 4.96 2.80 -2.64
CA ASP A 13 5.12 3.82 -1.62
C ASP A 13 4.13 3.61 -0.47
N ALA A 14 4.56 3.99 0.73
CA ALA A 14 3.73 3.96 1.92
C ALA A 14 3.86 5.30 2.65
N PRO A 15 2.75 5.85 3.19
CA PRO A 15 2.83 7.05 4.02
C PRO A 15 3.79 6.83 5.20
N GLY A 16 4.68 7.79 5.44
CA GLY A 16 5.68 7.68 6.52
C GLY A 16 7.06 7.19 6.07
N MET A 17 7.25 6.78 4.81
CA MET A 17 8.58 6.46 4.27
C MET A 17 9.56 7.65 4.38
N ASN A 18 9.09 8.88 4.09
CA ASN A 18 9.89 10.09 4.31
C ASN A 18 10.30 10.29 5.77
N ALA A 19 9.40 10.00 6.72
CA ALA A 19 9.70 10.07 8.14
C ALA A 19 10.73 9.01 8.55
N ALA A 20 10.66 7.81 7.96
CA ALA A 20 11.64 6.74 8.16
C ALA A 20 13.03 7.12 7.62
N ILE A 21 13.12 7.64 6.38
CA ILE A 21 14.38 8.13 5.81
C ILE A 21 14.98 9.22 6.72
N ARG A 22 14.16 10.19 7.14
CA ARG A 22 14.61 11.24 8.07
C ARG A 22 15.10 10.68 9.40
N GLY A 23 14.42 9.68 9.96
CA GLY A 23 14.81 9.00 11.19
C GLY A 23 16.19 8.34 11.06
N VAL A 24 16.40 7.61 9.97
CA VAL A 24 17.69 6.98 9.64
C VAL A 24 18.78 8.04 9.49
N VAL A 25 18.55 9.07 8.66
CA VAL A 25 19.54 10.12 8.38
C VAL A 25 19.94 10.87 9.65
N ARG A 26 18.97 11.33 10.45
CA ARG A 26 19.28 12.10 11.67
C ARG A 26 19.98 11.27 12.73
N SER A 27 19.60 10.00 12.88
CA SER A 27 20.24 9.10 13.85
C SER A 27 21.68 8.79 13.42
N ALA A 28 21.89 8.44 12.16
CA ALA A 28 23.21 8.16 11.61
C ALA A 28 24.17 9.36 11.73
N LEU A 29 23.71 10.57 11.40
CA LEU A 29 24.50 11.80 11.56
C LEU A 29 24.85 12.09 13.03
N THR A 30 23.98 11.71 13.97
CA THR A 30 24.24 11.87 15.41
C THR A 30 25.35 10.92 15.89
N GLU A 31 25.41 9.72 15.33
CA GLU A 31 26.48 8.73 15.57
C GLU A 31 27.75 9.03 14.75
N GLY A 32 27.81 10.16 14.03
CA GLY A 32 28.97 10.55 13.22
C GLY A 32 29.13 9.77 11.91
N LEU A 33 28.09 9.08 11.45
CA LEU A 33 28.09 8.36 10.18
C LEU A 33 27.72 9.29 9.01
N GLU A 34 28.31 9.03 7.85
CA GLU A 34 27.88 9.65 6.58
C GLU A 34 26.69 8.87 5.98
N VAL A 35 25.77 9.57 5.32
CA VAL A 35 24.57 8.96 4.73
C VAL A 35 24.45 9.30 3.26
N MET A 36 24.23 8.27 2.45
CA MET A 36 23.93 8.38 1.02
C MET A 36 22.48 7.97 0.76
N GLY A 37 21.69 8.88 0.21
CA GLY A 37 20.35 8.58 -0.33
C GLY A 37 20.47 8.01 -1.72
N ILE A 38 19.78 6.90 -1.99
CA ILE A 38 19.77 6.24 -3.29
C ILE A 38 18.40 6.46 -3.93
N TYR A 39 18.39 7.06 -5.12
CA TYR A 39 17.15 7.34 -5.83
C TYR A 39 16.54 6.07 -6.44
N ASP A 40 15.22 6.00 -6.56
CA ASP A 40 14.47 4.96 -7.26
C ASP A 40 14.79 3.51 -6.84
N GLY A 41 15.19 3.34 -5.57
CA GLY A 41 15.44 2.04 -4.97
C GLY A 41 16.58 1.26 -5.63
N TYR A 42 16.34 -0.01 -5.94
CA TYR A 42 17.38 -0.87 -6.53
C TYR A 42 17.82 -0.46 -7.93
N LEU A 43 16.97 0.25 -8.67
CA LEU A 43 17.35 0.77 -9.98
C LEU A 43 18.45 1.82 -9.84
N GLY A 44 18.28 2.81 -8.97
CA GLY A 44 19.35 3.80 -8.76
C GLY A 44 20.56 3.23 -8.03
N LEU A 45 20.42 2.13 -7.28
CA LEU A 45 21.57 1.40 -6.75
C LEU A 45 22.43 0.81 -7.88
N TYR A 46 21.79 0.22 -8.90
CA TYR A 46 22.44 -0.33 -10.08
C TYR A 46 23.00 0.77 -11.00
N GLU A 47 22.29 1.89 -11.15
CA GLU A 47 22.68 3.02 -12.02
C GLU A 47 23.60 4.06 -11.34
N ASP A 48 24.06 3.80 -10.10
CA ASP A 48 24.91 4.71 -9.30
C ASP A 48 24.28 6.10 -9.08
N ARG A 49 22.95 6.16 -8.91
CA ARG A 49 22.16 7.38 -8.65
C ARG A 49 22.03 7.65 -7.16
N MET A 50 23.11 8.15 -6.58
CA MET A 50 23.22 8.41 -5.14
C MET A 50 23.58 9.87 -4.83
N VAL A 51 23.00 10.40 -3.75
CA VAL A 51 23.25 11.76 -3.26
C VAL A 51 23.61 11.72 -1.78
N GLN A 52 24.52 12.58 -1.36
CA GLN A 52 24.83 12.73 0.06
C GLN A 52 23.64 13.40 0.77
N LEU A 53 23.20 12.83 1.88
CA LEU A 53 22.13 13.39 2.71
C LEU A 53 22.71 13.98 3.98
N ASP A 54 22.29 15.20 4.28
CA ASP A 54 22.60 15.91 5.51
C ASP A 54 21.33 16.25 6.31
N ARG A 55 21.50 16.98 7.43
CA ARG A 55 20.38 17.40 8.28
C ARG A 55 19.35 18.27 7.51
N TYR A 56 19.80 19.05 6.54
CA TYR A 56 18.95 19.96 5.75
C TYR A 56 18.17 19.20 4.67
N SER A 57 18.80 18.21 4.06
CA SER A 57 18.23 17.34 3.00
C SER A 57 16.95 16.65 3.44
N VAL A 58 16.78 16.39 4.74
CA VAL A 58 15.59 15.75 5.33
C VAL A 58 14.73 16.69 6.18
N SER A 59 14.92 18.01 6.04
CA SER A 59 14.07 19.01 6.70
C SER A 59 12.69 19.05 6.04
N ASP A 60 11.65 19.28 6.85
CA ASP A 60 10.24 19.30 6.42
C ASP A 60 9.70 18.03 5.71
N MET A 61 10.45 16.94 5.73
CA MET A 61 10.04 15.69 5.09
C MET A 61 8.99 14.90 5.87
N ILE A 62 8.81 15.14 7.19
CA ILE A 62 7.85 14.39 8.02
C ILE A 62 6.42 14.50 7.48
N ASN A 63 6.03 15.70 7.03
CA ASN A 63 4.67 15.99 6.62
C ASN A 63 4.41 15.69 5.13
N ARG A 64 5.42 15.20 4.39
CA ARG A 64 5.29 14.88 2.97
C ARG A 64 4.94 13.41 2.79
N GLY A 65 3.92 13.15 1.97
CA GLY A 65 3.56 11.79 1.54
C GLY A 65 4.60 11.15 0.61
N GLY A 66 4.48 9.84 0.41
CA GLY A 66 5.35 9.06 -0.47
C GLY A 66 6.81 9.00 0.01
N THR A 67 7.73 8.97 -0.97
CA THR A 67 9.18 8.98 -0.75
C THR A 67 9.85 10.02 -1.66
N PHE A 68 10.65 10.93 -1.09
CA PHE A 68 11.39 11.93 -1.87
C PHE A 68 12.59 11.33 -2.63
N LEU A 69 13.06 10.14 -2.23
CA LEU A 69 14.07 9.37 -2.97
C LEU A 69 13.44 8.62 -4.16
N GLY A 70 12.11 8.60 -4.28
CA GLY A 70 11.44 7.81 -5.31
C GLY A 70 11.52 6.31 -5.04
N SER A 71 10.84 5.56 -5.90
CA SER A 71 10.86 4.09 -5.87
C SER A 71 10.54 3.59 -7.27
N ALA A 72 11.38 2.70 -7.79
CA ALA A 72 11.13 2.00 -9.05
C ALA A 72 11.03 0.49 -8.84
N ARG A 73 10.18 -0.15 -9.65
CA ARG A 73 10.21 -1.61 -9.77
C ARG A 73 11.36 -2.00 -10.67
N PHE A 74 12.22 -2.90 -10.20
CA PHE A 74 13.37 -3.41 -10.94
C PHE A 74 13.46 -4.94 -10.82
N PRO A 75 12.61 -5.71 -11.55
CA PRO A 75 12.59 -7.16 -11.48
C PRO A 75 13.91 -7.84 -11.84
N GLU A 76 14.71 -7.19 -12.68
CA GLU A 76 16.01 -7.63 -13.14
C GLU A 76 17.02 -7.73 -11.99
N PHE A 77 16.79 -7.07 -10.85
CA PHE A 77 17.59 -7.20 -9.63
C PHE A 77 17.61 -8.64 -9.06
N ARG A 78 16.77 -9.54 -9.59
CA ARG A 78 16.83 -10.98 -9.32
C ARG A 78 18.05 -11.66 -9.96
N ASP A 79 18.64 -11.08 -10.98
CA ASP A 79 19.90 -11.54 -11.56
C ASP A 79 21.08 -11.22 -10.62
N GLU A 80 21.95 -12.20 -10.42
CA GLU A 80 23.15 -12.05 -9.60
C GLU A 80 24.16 -11.08 -10.22
N ASN A 81 24.28 -11.05 -11.54
CA ASN A 81 25.18 -10.14 -12.25
C ASN A 81 24.81 -8.68 -11.99
N ILE A 82 23.51 -8.39 -11.95
CA ILE A 82 22.99 -7.04 -11.67
C ILE A 82 23.26 -6.66 -10.21
N ARG A 83 23.09 -7.59 -9.28
CA ARG A 83 23.44 -7.36 -7.88
C ARG A 83 24.94 -7.15 -7.67
N ALA A 84 25.79 -7.85 -8.42
CA ALA A 84 27.23 -7.66 -8.37
C ALA A 84 27.62 -6.22 -8.75
N VAL A 85 27.05 -5.67 -9.83
CA VAL A 85 27.24 -4.27 -10.24
C VAL A 85 26.75 -3.30 -9.15
N ALA A 86 25.60 -3.56 -8.55
CA ALA A 86 25.10 -2.75 -7.43
C ALA A 86 26.05 -2.75 -6.21
N ILE A 87 26.64 -3.91 -5.87
CA ILE A 87 27.64 -4.02 -4.80
C ILE A 87 28.93 -3.28 -5.17
N GLU A 88 29.36 -3.33 -6.42
CA GLU A 88 30.51 -2.56 -6.91
C GLU A 88 30.28 -1.05 -6.77
N ASN A 89 29.08 -0.56 -7.12
CA ASN A 89 28.73 0.85 -6.92
C ASN A 89 28.76 1.26 -5.44
N LEU A 90 28.22 0.41 -4.55
CA LEU A 90 28.28 0.63 -3.11
C LEU A 90 29.73 0.74 -2.61
N LYS A 91 30.60 -0.18 -3.04
CA LYS A 91 32.04 -0.17 -2.71
C LYS A 91 32.75 1.06 -3.28
N LYS A 92 32.47 1.43 -4.54
CA LYS A 92 33.01 2.62 -5.20
C LYS A 92 32.66 3.91 -4.45
N ARG A 93 31.47 3.98 -3.85
CA ARG A 93 31.01 5.11 -3.03
C ARG A 93 31.47 5.03 -1.56
N GLY A 94 32.16 3.95 -1.18
CA GLY A 94 32.62 3.70 0.18
C GLY A 94 31.48 3.48 1.16
N ILE A 95 30.34 2.94 0.71
CA ILE A 95 29.20 2.62 1.57
C ILE A 95 29.44 1.25 2.21
N ASP A 96 29.35 1.19 3.54
CA ASP A 96 29.64 0.00 4.33
C ASP A 96 28.40 -0.86 4.62
N ALA A 97 27.22 -0.25 4.67
CA ALA A 97 25.95 -0.92 4.96
C ALA A 97 24.77 -0.22 4.30
N LEU A 98 23.68 -0.96 4.07
CA LEU A 98 22.49 -0.46 3.39
C LEU A 98 21.24 -0.57 4.27
N VAL A 99 20.47 0.52 4.35
CA VAL A 99 19.14 0.54 4.97
C VAL A 99 18.09 0.54 3.86
N VAL A 100 17.24 -0.48 3.85
CA VAL A 100 16.19 -0.68 2.84
C VAL A 100 14.83 -0.49 3.49
N ILE A 101 14.08 0.49 3.02
CA ILE A 101 12.70 0.76 3.46
C ILE A 101 11.75 0.26 2.38
N GLY A 102 10.87 -0.68 2.71
CA GLY A 102 9.91 -1.22 1.74
C GLY A 102 9.16 -2.45 2.23
N GLY A 103 8.46 -3.10 1.31
CA GLY A 103 7.70 -4.32 1.58
C GLY A 103 8.49 -5.61 1.31
N ASP A 104 7.78 -6.73 1.23
CA ASP A 104 8.35 -8.09 1.09
C ASP A 104 9.37 -8.22 -0.05
N GLY A 105 9.02 -7.74 -1.25
CA GLY A 105 9.93 -7.79 -2.40
C GLY A 105 11.23 -7.02 -2.19
N SER A 106 11.19 -5.94 -1.41
CA SER A 106 12.38 -5.16 -1.05
C SER A 106 13.23 -5.89 -0.01
N TYR A 107 12.60 -6.56 0.95
CA TYR A 107 13.31 -7.39 1.93
C TYR A 107 14.05 -8.54 1.26
N MET A 108 13.42 -9.18 0.26
CA MET A 108 14.08 -10.22 -0.53
C MET A 108 15.33 -9.69 -1.25
N GLY A 109 15.27 -8.48 -1.83
CA GLY A 109 16.44 -7.84 -2.43
C GLY A 109 17.57 -7.60 -1.42
N ALA A 110 17.25 -7.11 -0.23
CA ALA A 110 18.20 -6.86 0.86
C ALA A 110 18.83 -8.16 1.38
N MET A 111 18.03 -9.22 1.51
CA MET A 111 18.50 -10.54 1.90
C MET A 111 19.51 -11.09 0.88
N ARG A 112 19.22 -11.00 -0.42
CA ARG A 112 20.15 -11.45 -1.47
C ARG A 112 21.47 -10.65 -1.49
N LEU A 113 21.43 -9.35 -1.21
CA LEU A 113 22.66 -8.57 -1.04
C LEU A 113 23.48 -9.02 0.17
N THR A 114 22.79 -9.36 1.27
CA THR A 114 23.42 -9.88 2.50
C THR A 114 24.06 -11.25 2.27
N GLU A 115 23.39 -12.14 1.54
CA GLU A 115 23.95 -13.44 1.12
C GLU A 115 25.21 -13.28 0.25
N MET A 116 25.30 -12.20 -0.53
CA MET A 116 26.49 -11.82 -1.31
C MET A 116 27.55 -11.06 -0.50
N GLY A 117 27.37 -10.96 0.83
CA GLY A 117 28.34 -10.38 1.76
C GLY A 117 28.22 -8.87 2.00
N PHE A 118 27.13 -8.22 1.57
CA PHE A 118 26.88 -6.80 1.84
C PHE A 118 25.81 -6.59 2.92
N PRO A 119 26.15 -6.02 4.09
CA PRO A 119 25.23 -5.98 5.23
C PRO A 119 24.05 -5.02 4.96
N CYS A 120 22.84 -5.54 5.15
CA CYS A 120 21.60 -4.77 4.96
C CYS A 120 20.71 -4.81 6.21
N ILE A 121 19.96 -3.73 6.43
CA ILE A 121 18.89 -3.61 7.44
C ILE A 121 17.58 -3.26 6.73
N GLY A 122 16.50 -3.98 7.04
CA GLY A 122 15.16 -3.72 6.52
C GLY A 122 14.30 -2.91 7.49
N LEU A 123 13.54 -1.94 6.97
CA LEU A 123 12.46 -1.26 7.67
C LEU A 123 11.12 -1.50 6.96
N PRO A 124 10.06 -1.93 7.67
CA PRO A 124 8.86 -2.44 7.04
C PRO A 124 7.99 -1.28 6.55
N GLY A 125 8.12 -0.93 5.28
CA GLY A 125 7.38 0.15 4.62
C GLY A 125 6.33 -0.40 3.65
N THR A 126 5.13 -0.68 4.16
CA THR A 126 4.01 -1.22 3.38
C THR A 126 2.69 -0.79 4.04
N ILE A 127 1.63 -0.64 3.23
CA ILE A 127 0.28 -0.41 3.75
C ILE A 127 -0.47 -1.71 4.02
N ASP A 128 0.02 -2.83 3.48
CA ASP A 128 -0.69 -4.11 3.48
C ASP A 128 -0.58 -4.84 4.84
N ASN A 129 0.36 -4.43 5.71
CA ASN A 129 0.72 -5.13 6.96
C ASN A 129 1.19 -6.58 6.80
N ASP A 130 1.78 -6.91 5.65
CA ASP A 130 2.12 -8.27 5.25
C ASP A 130 3.55 -8.72 5.67
N ILE A 131 4.22 -7.98 6.55
CA ILE A 131 5.58 -8.30 7.02
C ILE A 131 5.52 -9.09 8.33
N LYS A 132 5.95 -10.35 8.28
CA LYS A 132 6.03 -11.21 9.47
C LYS A 132 7.06 -10.70 10.47
N GLY A 133 6.72 -10.76 11.76
CA GLY A 133 7.62 -10.41 12.86
C GLY A 133 7.47 -8.98 13.38
N THR A 134 6.57 -8.18 12.80
CA THR A 134 6.11 -6.91 13.36
C THR A 134 4.59 -6.91 13.45
N ASP A 135 4.03 -6.30 14.49
CA ASP A 135 2.58 -6.14 14.61
C ASP A 135 2.05 -5.11 13.59
N TYR A 136 2.85 -4.08 13.31
CA TYR A 136 2.48 -2.99 12.43
C TYR A 136 3.62 -2.57 11.50
N THR A 137 3.24 -2.19 10.29
CA THR A 137 4.13 -1.69 9.24
C THR A 137 3.96 -0.19 9.02
N ILE A 138 5.03 0.47 8.56
CA ILE A 138 5.04 1.92 8.30
C ILE A 138 4.10 2.21 7.13
N GLY A 139 3.03 2.95 7.44
CA GLY A 139 1.99 3.35 6.50
C GLY A 139 0.63 2.69 6.74
N PHE A 140 0.58 1.60 7.51
CA PHE A 140 -0.66 0.87 7.80
C PHE A 140 -1.76 1.76 8.41
N PHE A 141 -1.48 2.43 9.55
CA PHE A 141 -2.48 3.25 10.23
C PHE A 141 -2.93 4.47 9.41
N THR A 142 -2.04 5.04 8.61
CA THR A 142 -2.39 6.15 7.71
C THR A 142 -3.31 5.67 6.58
N ALA A 143 -3.02 4.49 6.01
CA ALA A 143 -3.89 3.86 5.03
C ALA A 143 -5.26 3.52 5.64
N LEU A 144 -5.28 2.94 6.85
CA LEU A 144 -6.51 2.65 7.60
C LEU A 144 -7.36 3.90 7.79
N SER A 145 -6.75 4.99 8.26
CA SER A 145 -7.45 6.27 8.48
C SER A 145 -8.06 6.79 7.18
N THR A 146 -7.34 6.67 6.07
CA THR A 146 -7.83 7.07 4.73
C THR A 146 -9.02 6.23 4.28
N VAL A 147 -8.98 4.92 4.55
CA VAL A 147 -10.10 4.02 4.21
C VAL A 147 -11.32 4.37 5.07
N VAL A 148 -11.15 4.56 6.38
CA VAL A 148 -12.24 4.91 7.30
C VAL A 148 -12.89 6.23 6.90
N GLU A 149 -12.10 7.27 6.61
CA GLU A 149 -12.61 8.56 6.14
C GLU A 149 -13.44 8.43 4.84
N ALA A 150 -13.02 7.54 3.93
CA ALA A 150 -13.75 7.28 2.70
C ALA A 150 -15.09 6.55 2.95
N ILE A 151 -15.14 5.62 3.90
CA ILE A 151 -16.40 4.95 4.30
C ILE A 151 -17.37 5.97 4.90
N ASP A 152 -16.88 6.84 5.79
CA ASP A 152 -17.73 7.85 6.44
C ASP A 152 -18.36 8.78 5.41
N ARG A 153 -17.58 9.24 4.43
CA ARG A 153 -18.10 10.03 3.31
C ARG A 153 -19.14 9.28 2.46
N LEU A 154 -18.95 7.98 2.23
CA LEU A 154 -19.94 7.17 1.52
C LEU A 154 -21.24 7.03 2.33
N ARG A 155 -21.13 6.83 3.64
CA ARG A 155 -22.25 6.61 4.55
C ARG A 155 -23.25 7.76 4.51
N ASP A 156 -22.78 9.01 4.46
CA ASP A 156 -23.65 10.19 4.40
C ASP A 156 -24.58 10.18 3.17
N THR A 157 -24.11 9.65 2.05
CA THR A 157 -24.90 9.57 0.82
C THR A 157 -25.78 8.32 0.76
N SER A 158 -25.29 7.19 1.27
CA SER A 158 -26.01 5.92 1.26
C SER A 158 -27.24 5.92 2.17
N SER A 159 -27.20 6.67 3.29
CA SER A 159 -28.35 6.80 4.19
C SER A 159 -29.54 7.51 3.53
N SER A 160 -29.23 8.49 2.69
CA SER A 160 -30.21 9.33 2.00
C SER A 160 -30.94 8.57 0.88
N HIS A 161 -30.23 7.66 0.19
CA HIS A 161 -30.75 6.92 -0.96
C HIS A 161 -30.99 5.42 -0.71
N GLN A 162 -30.82 4.94 0.52
CA GLN A 162 -31.00 3.54 0.91
C GLN A 162 -30.19 2.56 0.06
N ARG A 163 -28.91 2.89 -0.18
CA ARG A 163 -28.02 2.12 -1.06
C ARG A 163 -27.09 1.18 -0.30
N ILE A 164 -26.68 0.12 -0.99
CA ILE A 164 -25.60 -0.78 -0.55
C ILE A 164 -24.29 -0.25 -1.12
N SER A 165 -23.27 -0.11 -0.29
CA SER A 165 -21.94 0.32 -0.72
C SER A 165 -21.00 -0.88 -0.70
N VAL A 166 -20.29 -1.11 -1.81
CA VAL A 166 -19.21 -2.10 -1.88
C VAL A 166 -17.90 -1.33 -1.97
N VAL A 167 -17.05 -1.48 -0.96
CA VAL A 167 -15.77 -0.79 -0.83
C VAL A 167 -14.64 -1.78 -1.04
N GLU A 168 -13.91 -1.61 -2.14
CA GLU A 168 -12.69 -2.35 -2.42
C GLU A 168 -11.49 -1.62 -1.79
N VAL A 169 -10.76 -2.32 -0.92
CA VAL A 169 -9.63 -1.81 -0.12
C VAL A 169 -8.33 -2.48 -0.58
N MET A 170 -7.18 -1.80 -0.49
CA MET A 170 -5.88 -2.42 -0.75
C MET A 170 -5.50 -3.46 0.34
N GLY A 171 -4.39 -4.17 0.17
CA GLY A 171 -4.00 -5.27 1.07
C GLY A 171 -3.36 -6.46 0.35
N ARG A 172 -3.45 -6.51 -0.98
CA ARG A 172 -2.92 -7.60 -1.84
C ARG A 172 -3.41 -8.98 -1.39
N TYR A 173 -2.59 -9.67 -0.59
CA TYR A 173 -2.84 -11.03 -0.09
C TYR A 173 -3.12 -11.06 1.41
N CYS A 174 -3.18 -9.90 2.06
CA CYS A 174 -3.43 -9.72 3.48
C CYS A 174 -4.75 -8.94 3.69
N GLY A 175 -5.58 -9.45 4.59
CA GLY A 175 -6.86 -8.88 4.98
C GLY A 175 -6.80 -7.88 6.12
N ASP A 176 -5.64 -7.66 6.75
CA ASP A 176 -5.49 -6.82 7.95
C ASP A 176 -6.09 -5.41 7.79
N LEU A 177 -5.76 -4.75 6.68
CA LEU A 177 -6.25 -3.40 6.41
C LEU A 177 -7.77 -3.38 6.24
N THR A 178 -8.30 -4.34 5.48
CA THR A 178 -9.74 -4.49 5.22
C THR A 178 -10.49 -4.84 6.50
N LEU A 179 -9.96 -5.73 7.33
CA LEU A 179 -10.56 -6.15 8.59
C LEU A 179 -10.57 -5.01 9.61
N ALA A 180 -9.44 -4.34 9.79
CA ALA A 180 -9.35 -3.18 10.68
C ALA A 180 -10.27 -2.05 10.23
N ALA A 181 -10.35 -1.78 8.92
CA ALA A 181 -11.24 -0.78 8.36
C ALA A 181 -12.72 -1.17 8.50
N ALA A 182 -13.07 -2.45 8.35
CA ALA A 182 -14.42 -2.93 8.55
C ALA A 182 -14.89 -2.77 9.99
N ILE A 183 -14.01 -3.07 10.97
CA ILE A 183 -14.30 -2.89 12.39
C ILE A 183 -14.45 -1.40 12.73
N ALA A 184 -13.50 -0.57 12.30
CA ALA A 184 -13.51 0.87 12.58
C ALA A 184 -14.67 1.59 11.87
N GLY A 185 -14.94 1.22 10.62
CA GLY A 185 -16.01 1.76 9.80
C GLY A 185 -17.38 1.18 10.12
N GLY A 186 -17.49 0.13 10.93
CA GLY A 186 -18.76 -0.53 11.24
C GLY A 186 -19.44 -1.16 10.01
N CYS A 187 -18.67 -1.90 9.21
CA CYS A 187 -19.18 -2.62 8.05
C CYS A 187 -19.85 -3.94 8.47
N GLU A 188 -20.99 -4.27 7.86
CA GLU A 188 -21.72 -5.50 8.16
C GLU A 188 -21.07 -6.74 7.57
N PHE A 189 -20.43 -6.62 6.42
CA PHE A 189 -19.83 -7.74 5.71
C PHE A 189 -18.39 -7.41 5.32
N VAL A 190 -17.50 -8.36 5.56
CA VAL A 190 -16.09 -8.27 5.21
C VAL A 190 -15.68 -9.52 4.46
N VAL A 191 -14.90 -9.33 3.40
CA VAL A 191 -14.32 -10.42 2.61
C VAL A 191 -12.81 -10.21 2.60
N VAL A 192 -12.12 -11.16 3.20
CA VAL A 192 -10.67 -11.19 3.34
C VAL A 192 -10.11 -12.46 2.72
N PRO A 193 -8.88 -12.43 2.18
CA PRO A 193 -8.30 -13.60 1.53
C PRO A 193 -8.02 -14.78 2.46
N GLU A 194 -7.92 -14.54 3.77
CA GLU A 194 -7.67 -15.56 4.79
C GLU A 194 -8.89 -16.46 5.06
N VAL A 195 -10.08 -16.02 4.66
CA VAL A 195 -11.34 -16.74 4.90
C VAL A 195 -11.99 -17.09 3.58
N GLU A 196 -12.23 -18.38 3.36
CA GLU A 196 -12.98 -18.82 2.18
C GLU A 196 -14.42 -18.31 2.25
N PHE A 197 -14.91 -17.77 1.14
CA PHE A 197 -16.29 -17.31 1.01
C PHE A 197 -16.86 -17.72 -0.35
N SER A 198 -18.18 -17.95 -0.40
CA SER A 198 -18.89 -18.10 -1.65
C SER A 198 -19.72 -16.85 -1.95
N ARG A 199 -19.81 -16.49 -3.22
CA ARG A 199 -20.63 -15.35 -3.67
C ARG A 199 -22.11 -15.57 -3.37
N GLU A 200 -22.57 -16.81 -3.49
CA GLU A 200 -23.97 -17.18 -3.28
C GLU A 200 -24.35 -17.02 -1.81
N ASP A 201 -23.47 -17.45 -0.89
CA ASP A 201 -23.67 -17.29 0.55
C ASP A 201 -23.71 -15.81 0.93
N LEU A 202 -22.77 -15.00 0.41
CA LEU A 202 -22.76 -13.55 0.67
C LEU A 202 -24.06 -12.88 0.20
N VAL A 203 -24.55 -13.22 -1.00
CA VAL A 203 -25.81 -12.67 -1.52
C VAL A 203 -27.00 -13.12 -0.68
N ASN A 204 -27.03 -14.38 -0.24
CA ASN A 204 -28.08 -14.92 0.61
C ASN A 204 -28.09 -14.25 1.99
N GLU A 205 -26.92 -14.01 2.58
CA GLU A 205 -26.79 -13.29 3.84
C GLU A 205 -27.22 -11.83 3.73
N ILE A 206 -26.86 -11.14 2.64
CA ILE A 206 -27.31 -9.77 2.37
C ILE A 206 -28.84 -9.74 2.27
N LYS A 207 -29.44 -10.65 1.49
CA LYS A 207 -30.90 -10.76 1.34
C LYS A 207 -31.59 -11.07 2.67
N ALA A 208 -31.05 -11.99 3.46
CA ALA A 208 -31.56 -12.34 4.79
C ALA A 208 -31.44 -11.16 5.76
N GLY A 209 -30.36 -10.38 5.68
CA GLY A 209 -30.16 -9.15 6.44
C GLY A 209 -31.23 -8.11 6.15
N ILE A 210 -31.52 -7.87 4.87
CA ILE A 210 -32.60 -6.98 4.42
C ILE A 210 -33.97 -7.49 4.92
N ALA A 211 -34.25 -8.78 4.76
CA ALA A 211 -35.52 -9.40 5.15
C ALA A 211 -35.79 -9.37 6.67
N LYS A 212 -34.74 -9.44 7.51
CA LYS A 212 -34.84 -9.34 8.99
C LYS A 212 -35.21 -7.94 9.49
N GLY A 213 -35.56 -7.00 8.61
CA GLY A 213 -35.96 -5.66 9.01
C GLY A 213 -34.77 -4.75 9.32
N LYS A 214 -33.56 -5.07 8.82
CA LYS A 214 -32.52 -4.05 8.59
C LYS A 214 -32.94 -3.13 7.43
N ASN A 215 -34.15 -2.62 7.51
CA ASN A 215 -34.64 -1.55 6.67
C ASN A 215 -34.04 -0.25 7.22
N THR A 216 -33.52 0.55 6.32
CA THR A 216 -32.92 1.89 6.47
C THR A 216 -33.81 2.94 7.15
N ARG A 217 -34.97 2.56 7.71
CA ARG A 217 -35.92 3.44 8.43
C ARG A 217 -35.76 3.42 9.95
N SER A 218 -35.10 2.43 10.52
CA SER A 218 -34.78 2.46 11.95
C SER A 218 -33.61 3.42 12.14
N TRP A 219 -33.71 4.38 13.07
CA TRP A 219 -32.63 5.28 13.51
C TRP A 219 -31.40 4.55 14.10
N ARG A 220 -31.30 3.24 13.88
CA ARG A 220 -30.11 2.40 14.06
C ARG A 220 -29.72 1.91 12.66
N LEU A 221 -28.71 2.58 12.11
CA LEU A 221 -28.14 2.49 10.76
C LEU A 221 -28.16 1.07 10.14
N PRO A 222 -28.55 0.93 8.86
CA PRO A 222 -27.96 -0.13 8.04
C PRO A 222 -27.71 0.37 6.61
N ASN A 223 -26.66 1.17 6.42
CA ASN A 223 -26.05 1.26 5.09
C ASN A 223 -25.16 0.03 4.97
N ILE A 224 -25.65 -1.01 4.28
CA ILE A 224 -24.89 -2.25 4.11
C ILE A 224 -23.58 -1.89 3.40
N CYS A 225 -22.47 -1.96 4.13
CA CYS A 225 -21.14 -1.75 3.59
C CYS A 225 -20.44 -3.11 3.47
N VAL A 226 -20.09 -3.50 2.25
CA VAL A 226 -19.34 -4.72 1.96
C VAL A 226 -17.91 -4.34 1.65
N MET A 227 -16.96 -4.80 2.46
CA MET A 227 -15.53 -4.55 2.23
C MET A 227 -14.85 -5.73 1.58
N LEU A 228 -14.06 -5.48 0.53
CA LEU A 228 -13.32 -6.50 -0.21
C LEU A 228 -11.86 -6.10 -0.30
N THR A 229 -10.93 -6.97 0.10
CA THR A 229 -9.51 -6.77 -0.23
C THR A 229 -9.28 -6.93 -1.74
N ASN A 230 -8.58 -5.97 -2.36
CA ASN A 230 -8.20 -6.01 -3.76
C ASN A 230 -7.19 -7.14 -4.00
N TRP A 231 -7.73 -8.26 -4.46
CA TRP A 231 -6.97 -9.44 -4.80
C TRP A 231 -6.67 -9.48 -6.31
N ARG A 232 -5.43 -9.16 -6.70
CA ARG A 232 -4.94 -9.46 -8.06
C ARG A 232 -4.58 -10.95 -8.13
N ILE A 233 -5.41 -11.71 -8.83
CA ILE A 233 -5.17 -13.14 -9.09
C ILE A 233 -3.92 -13.30 -9.93
N SER A 234 -2.90 -13.87 -9.32
CA SER A 234 -1.97 -14.75 -10.00
C SER A 234 -2.28 -16.17 -9.52
N SER A 235 -2.44 -17.09 -10.46
CA SER A 235 -2.67 -18.54 -10.33
C SER A 235 -4.12 -19.07 -10.23
N ARG A 236 -4.58 -19.61 -11.38
CA ARG A 236 -5.50 -20.76 -11.60
C ARG A 236 -6.92 -20.79 -11.01
N LYS A 237 -7.37 -19.88 -10.15
CA LYS A 237 -8.80 -19.73 -9.80
C LYS A 237 -9.29 -18.34 -10.22
N LYS A 238 -10.39 -18.28 -10.98
CA LYS A 238 -10.99 -17.03 -11.51
C LYS A 238 -11.32 -16.04 -10.38
N PRO A 239 -11.39 -14.71 -10.66
CA PRO A 239 -11.86 -13.73 -9.67
C PRO A 239 -13.21 -14.16 -9.15
N VAL A 240 -13.26 -14.46 -7.85
CA VAL A 240 -14.48 -14.90 -7.17
C VAL A 240 -15.54 -13.79 -7.28
N VAL A 241 -15.12 -12.52 -7.29
CA VAL A 241 -15.99 -11.37 -7.54
C VAL A 241 -15.18 -10.27 -8.22
N LYS A 242 -15.51 -9.91 -9.48
CA LYS A 242 -15.24 -8.53 -9.92
C LYS A 242 -16.23 -7.63 -9.19
N PRO A 243 -15.85 -6.47 -8.62
CA PRO A 243 -16.80 -5.56 -7.96
C PRO A 243 -18.04 -5.26 -8.84
N ALA A 244 -17.81 -5.14 -10.15
CA ALA A 244 -18.85 -5.01 -11.16
C ALA A 244 -19.88 -6.15 -11.14
N GLN A 245 -19.52 -7.40 -10.81
CA GLN A 245 -20.45 -8.54 -10.74
C GLN A 245 -21.29 -8.55 -9.46
N LEU A 246 -20.82 -7.99 -8.34
CA LEU A 246 -21.64 -7.88 -7.12
C LEU A 246 -22.77 -6.85 -7.31
N CYS A 247 -22.49 -5.75 -8.04
CA CYS A 247 -23.50 -4.74 -8.40
C CYS A 247 -24.68 -5.27 -9.22
N TRP A 248 -24.48 -6.29 -10.07
CA TRP A 248 -25.58 -6.81 -10.90
C TRP A 248 -26.61 -7.63 -10.10
N ALA A 249 -26.29 -8.04 -8.87
CA ALA A 249 -27.20 -8.80 -8.02
C ALA A 249 -28.15 -7.89 -7.20
N THR A 250 -27.82 -6.60 -7.06
CA THR A 250 -28.59 -5.63 -6.29
C THR A 250 -28.60 -4.32 -7.09
N SER A 251 -29.71 -4.00 -7.76
CA SER A 251 -29.89 -2.88 -8.70
C SER A 251 -29.73 -1.45 -8.10
N SER A 252 -28.96 -1.30 -7.02
CA SER A 252 -28.79 -0.06 -6.23
C SER A 252 -27.44 0.00 -5.50
N ALA A 253 -26.39 -0.65 -6.03
CA ALA A 253 -25.09 -0.73 -5.37
C ALA A 253 -24.06 0.27 -5.95
N VAL A 254 -23.33 0.95 -5.06
CA VAL A 254 -22.21 1.84 -5.44
C VAL A 254 -20.89 1.12 -5.15
N VAL A 255 -20.02 0.99 -6.16
CA VAL A 255 -18.65 0.49 -5.96
C VAL A 255 -17.71 1.66 -5.72
N LEU A 256 -16.99 1.64 -4.61
CA LEU A 256 -15.83 2.49 -4.40
C LEU A 256 -14.55 1.64 -4.41
N ARG A 257 -13.56 2.07 -5.18
CA ARG A 257 -12.18 1.64 -5.02
C ARG A 257 -11.43 2.66 -4.18
N CYS A 258 -11.12 2.30 -2.94
CA CYS A 258 -10.28 3.12 -2.09
C CYS A 258 -8.81 2.83 -2.36
N LEU A 259 -8.03 3.90 -2.52
CA LEU A 259 -6.57 3.93 -2.76
C LEU A 259 -6.15 3.50 -4.18
N THR A 260 -6.35 4.39 -5.15
CA THR A 260 -5.64 4.31 -6.44
C THR A 260 -4.37 5.17 -6.41
N THR A 261 -3.22 4.57 -6.16
CA THR A 261 -1.95 5.01 -6.80
C THR A 261 -1.74 4.13 -8.03
N VAL A 262 -2.13 4.62 -9.21
CA VAL A 262 -1.86 3.93 -10.48
C VAL A 262 -0.77 4.71 -11.22
N PHE A 263 0.46 4.20 -11.18
CA PHE A 263 1.43 4.42 -12.25
C PHE A 263 1.28 3.29 -13.27
N TRP A 264 0.87 3.65 -14.49
CA TRP A 264 1.27 3.16 -15.83
C TRP A 264 0.18 3.54 -16.85
N LEU A 265 0.41 4.65 -17.56
CA LEU A 265 -0.19 4.94 -18.88
C LEU A 265 0.71 4.26 -19.93
N PRO A 266 0.13 3.65 -20.98
CA PRO A 266 -0.03 4.44 -22.21
C PRO A 266 -1.39 4.22 -22.89
N VAL A 267 -1.64 5.10 -23.88
CA VAL A 267 -2.70 5.09 -24.90
C VAL A 267 -3.91 5.98 -24.60
N TRP A 268 -3.74 7.25 -25.00
CA TRP A 268 -4.65 8.07 -25.79
C TRP A 268 -6.16 8.02 -25.48
N ALA A 269 -6.63 9.01 -24.71
CA ALA A 269 -7.81 9.80 -25.07
C ALA A 269 -7.81 11.11 -24.26
N LEU A 270 -7.80 12.23 -24.99
CA LEU A 270 -8.02 13.57 -24.46
C LEU A 270 -9.41 13.67 -23.81
N THR A 271 -9.48 14.20 -22.59
CA THR A 271 -10.28 15.40 -22.27
C THR A 271 -9.90 15.95 -20.89
N LEU A 272 -9.94 17.28 -20.80
CA LEU A 272 -9.24 18.14 -19.85
C LEU A 272 -9.66 18.04 -18.37
N SER A 273 -8.64 18.25 -17.51
CA SER A 273 -8.60 18.92 -16.20
C SER A 273 -9.84 18.94 -15.30
N ILE A 274 -9.69 18.38 -14.09
CA ILE A 274 -9.62 19.12 -12.82
C ILE A 274 -9.04 18.20 -11.72
N CYS A 275 -8.13 18.78 -10.95
CA CYS A 275 -7.54 18.24 -9.73
C CYS A 275 -8.63 17.98 -8.67
N CYS A 276 -8.96 16.72 -8.37
CA CYS A 276 -9.66 16.31 -7.15
C CYS A 276 -9.71 14.78 -7.03
N TRP A 277 -9.65 14.29 -5.79
CA TRP A 277 -10.03 12.95 -5.33
C TRP A 277 -10.93 12.17 -6.32
N GLN A 278 -10.37 11.30 -7.16
CA GLN A 278 -11.19 10.44 -8.02
C GLN A 278 -11.62 9.17 -7.26
N VAL A 279 -12.65 9.35 -6.44
CA VAL A 279 -13.63 8.32 -6.10
C VAL A 279 -14.23 7.86 -7.43
N THR A 280 -13.78 6.73 -7.97
CA THR A 280 -14.48 6.12 -9.12
C THR A 280 -15.71 5.41 -8.58
N ALA A 281 -16.75 6.18 -8.23
CA ALA A 281 -18.07 5.64 -7.95
C ALA A 281 -18.66 5.17 -9.28
N VAL A 282 -18.58 3.87 -9.56
CA VAL A 282 -19.40 3.30 -10.63
C VAL A 282 -20.81 3.20 -10.05
N VAL A 283 -21.62 4.21 -10.33
CA VAL A 283 -23.07 4.15 -10.18
C VAL A 283 -23.57 3.34 -11.37
N VAL A 284 -24.04 2.12 -11.12
CA VAL A 284 -24.84 1.35 -12.09
C VAL A 284 -26.30 1.50 -11.70
#